data_AF-A0A7S4MLY5-F1
#
_entry.id   AF-A0A7S4MLY5-F1
#
_cell.length_a   1.000
_cell.length_b   1.000
_cell.length_c   1.000
_cell.angle_alpha   90.00
_cell.angle_beta   90.00
_cell.angle_gamma   90.00
#
_symmetry.space_group_name_H-M   'P 1'
#
loop_
_entity.id
_entity.type
_entity.pdbx_description
1 polymer ?
#
loop_
_entity_poly.entity_id
_entity_poly.type
_entity_poly.pdbx_seq_one_letter_code
_entity_poly.pdbx_strand_id
1 'polypeptide(L)'
;AWQPAHAACNRAQNMALTELVGPEVVSAVLNPEIIIGTGLYLVLKPILKQSGLIDKTKGAYKNSMVAYNVLMALYSATAFIVTGVALGWDRGYGQWLRDLTGDKVVTLYTDSCPSPVFNSKLFVWAAWSFYYSKYFEYLDTAWLVLKGKDVSFLQTFHHFGAPWDVYFGIVLQNEGLWIFLGFNAFIHTVMYTYFAITAAGFAYPAKFLITAMQICQFIIGFAVVWPYGSIPCFVASKPMMFSWIFNYAYVGTVLALFLHFFYNDNFVKKPKKEKSK
;
A
#
# COMPACT_ATOMS: atom_id res chain seq x y z
N ALA A 1 -4.31 -39.47 -21.30
CA ALA A 1 -5.58 -39.44 -20.54
C ALA A 1 -5.38 -38.87 -19.11
N TRP A 2 -4.76 -37.68 -18.96
CA TRP A 2 -4.42 -37.06 -17.66
C TRP A 2 -5.25 -35.80 -17.32
N GLN A 3 -6.23 -35.45 -18.15
CA GLN A 3 -7.03 -34.22 -18.01
C GLN A 3 -8.23 -34.29 -17.04
N PRO A 4 -8.95 -35.42 -16.84
CA PRO A 4 -10.18 -35.43 -16.04
C PRO A 4 -9.93 -35.25 -14.53
N ALA A 5 -8.86 -35.84 -13.99
CA ALA A 5 -8.58 -35.85 -12.56
C ALA A 5 -8.10 -34.47 -12.05
N HIS A 6 -7.30 -33.76 -12.84
CA HIS A 6 -6.87 -32.39 -12.51
C HIS A 6 -8.05 -31.40 -12.54
N ALA A 7 -8.94 -31.53 -13.52
CA ALA A 7 -10.13 -30.68 -13.60
C ALA A 7 -11.09 -30.93 -12.41
N ALA A 8 -11.24 -32.18 -11.97
CA ALA A 8 -12.05 -32.52 -10.81
C ALA A 8 -11.44 -32.02 -9.49
N CYS A 9 -10.11 -32.13 -9.32
CA CYS A 9 -9.40 -31.63 -8.13
C CYS A 9 -9.50 -30.11 -8.02
N ASN A 10 -9.24 -29.38 -9.11
CA ASN A 10 -9.37 -27.92 -9.13
C ASN A 10 -10.82 -27.47 -8.86
N ARG A 11 -11.81 -28.22 -9.38
CA ARG A 11 -13.22 -27.95 -9.12
C ARG A 11 -13.60 -28.19 -7.66
N ALA A 12 -13.09 -29.26 -7.03
CA ALA A 12 -13.33 -29.55 -5.62
C ALA A 12 -12.64 -28.55 -4.69
N GLN A 13 -11.40 -28.15 -4.99
CA GLN A 13 -10.67 -27.12 -4.23
C GLN A 13 -11.35 -25.76 -4.32
N ASN A 14 -11.77 -25.35 -5.52
CA ASN A 14 -12.52 -24.12 -5.70
C ASN A 14 -13.86 -24.15 -4.95
N MET A 15 -14.53 -25.30 -4.89
CA MET A 15 -15.81 -25.46 -4.17
C MET A 15 -15.61 -25.33 -2.64
N ALA A 16 -14.59 -25.97 -2.08
CA ALA A 16 -14.25 -25.88 -0.66
C ALA A 16 -13.80 -24.48 -0.23
N LEU A 17 -12.99 -23.81 -1.06
CA LEU A 17 -12.61 -22.40 -0.82
C LEU A 17 -13.82 -21.46 -0.90
N THR A 18 -14.69 -21.66 -1.89
CA THR A 18 -15.92 -20.86 -2.03
C THR A 18 -16.84 -21.01 -0.83
N GLU A 19 -16.94 -22.21 -0.26
CA GLU A 19 -17.73 -22.46 0.94
C GLU A 19 -17.16 -21.74 2.18
N LEU A 20 -15.83 -21.74 2.31
CA LEU A 20 -15.12 -21.12 3.43
C LEU A 20 -15.20 -19.58 3.40
N VAL A 21 -14.81 -18.95 2.28
CA VAL A 21 -14.63 -17.48 2.21
C VAL A 21 -15.66 -16.75 1.35
N GLY A 22 -16.49 -17.47 0.58
CA GLY A 22 -17.48 -16.89 -0.33
C GLY A 22 -16.96 -16.67 -1.76
N PRO A 23 -17.86 -16.67 -2.76
CA PRO A 23 -17.49 -16.53 -4.17
C PRO A 23 -16.85 -15.18 -4.51
N GLU A 24 -17.22 -14.11 -3.81
CA GLU A 24 -16.67 -12.76 -4.00
C GLU A 24 -15.18 -12.73 -3.65
N VAL A 25 -14.79 -13.36 -2.54
CA VAL A 25 -13.39 -13.47 -2.13
C VAL A 25 -12.59 -14.30 -3.12
N VAL A 26 -13.14 -15.43 -3.56
CA VAL A 26 -12.49 -16.29 -4.58
C VAL A 26 -12.27 -15.51 -5.87
N SER A 27 -13.29 -14.77 -6.34
CA SER A 27 -13.17 -13.92 -7.53
C SER A 27 -12.15 -12.80 -7.34
N ALA A 28 -12.06 -12.20 -6.15
CA ALA A 28 -11.07 -11.18 -5.85
C ALA A 28 -9.65 -11.75 -5.87
N VAL A 29 -9.41 -12.87 -5.20
CA VAL A 29 -8.09 -13.52 -5.11
C VAL A 29 -7.60 -14.00 -6.49
N LEU A 30 -8.52 -14.49 -7.34
CA LEU A 30 -8.19 -15.00 -8.68
C LEU A 30 -8.18 -13.92 -9.77
N ASN A 31 -8.32 -12.65 -9.42
CA ASN A 31 -8.34 -11.58 -10.40
C ASN A 31 -6.99 -11.50 -11.15
N PRO A 32 -7.00 -11.57 -12.50
CA PRO A 32 -5.77 -11.63 -13.28
C PRO A 32 -4.96 -10.34 -13.25
N GLU A 33 -5.58 -9.17 -13.13
CA GLU A 33 -4.88 -7.87 -13.09
C GLU A 33 -3.89 -7.82 -11.94
N ILE A 34 -4.36 -8.14 -10.72
CA ILE A 34 -3.52 -8.08 -9.53
C ILE A 34 -2.47 -9.18 -9.49
N ILE A 35 -2.81 -10.39 -9.95
CA ILE A 35 -1.86 -11.51 -10.04
C ILE A 35 -0.75 -11.16 -11.02
N ILE A 36 -1.09 -10.67 -12.21
CA ILE A 36 -0.11 -10.28 -13.23
C ILE A 36 0.72 -9.10 -12.73
N GLY A 37 0.10 -8.06 -12.19
CA GLY A 37 0.79 -6.88 -11.71
C GLY A 37 1.80 -7.17 -10.59
N THR A 38 1.38 -7.93 -9.56
CA THR A 38 2.27 -8.31 -8.46
C THR A 38 3.27 -9.40 -8.86
N GLY A 39 2.94 -10.26 -9.82
CA GLY A 39 3.88 -11.21 -10.42
C GLY A 39 5.00 -10.52 -11.20
N LEU A 40 4.66 -9.48 -11.98
CA LEU A 40 5.61 -8.63 -12.70
C LEU A 40 6.59 -7.92 -11.75
N TYR A 41 6.13 -7.53 -10.55
CA TYR A 41 7.01 -6.95 -9.53
C TYR A 41 8.13 -7.91 -9.10
N LEU A 42 7.83 -9.19 -8.92
CA LEU A 42 8.81 -10.17 -8.45
C LEU A 42 9.92 -10.41 -9.48
N VAL A 43 9.63 -10.26 -10.76
CA VAL A 43 10.61 -10.39 -11.85
C VAL A 43 11.33 -9.08 -12.19
N LEU A 44 10.86 -7.93 -11.68
CA LEU A 44 11.48 -6.62 -11.91
C LEU A 44 12.95 -6.59 -11.49
N LYS A 45 13.25 -7.07 -10.28
CA LYS A 45 14.61 -7.07 -9.72
C LYS A 45 15.62 -7.87 -10.56
N PRO A 46 15.38 -9.16 -10.90
CA PRO A 46 16.33 -9.92 -11.73
C PRO A 46 16.51 -9.32 -13.12
N ILE A 47 15.42 -8.85 -13.76
CA ILE A 47 15.48 -8.22 -15.08
C ILE A 47 16.39 -6.98 -15.04
N LEU A 48 16.18 -6.08 -14.08
CA LEU A 48 16.97 -4.85 -13.96
C LEU A 48 18.44 -5.14 -13.64
N LYS A 49 18.73 -6.15 -12.80
CA LYS A 49 20.13 -6.54 -12.53
C LYS A 49 20.85 -7.07 -13.78
N GLN A 50 20.14 -7.74 -14.69
CA GLN A 50 20.69 -8.28 -15.94
C GLN A 50 20.73 -7.25 -17.08
N SER A 51 19.94 -6.16 -16.98
CA SER A 51 19.81 -5.14 -18.04
C SER A 51 21.06 -4.32 -18.34
N GLY A 52 22.08 -4.34 -17.48
CA GLY A 52 23.26 -3.48 -17.60
C GLY A 52 23.02 -1.99 -17.29
N LEU A 53 21.79 -1.60 -16.93
CA LEU A 53 21.39 -0.21 -16.64
C LEU A 53 21.84 0.29 -15.26
N ILE A 54 22.57 -0.52 -14.49
CA ILE A 54 23.08 -0.13 -13.18
C ILE A 54 24.06 1.05 -13.33
N ASP A 55 23.77 2.13 -12.61
CA ASP A 55 24.53 3.36 -12.64
C ASP A 55 25.94 3.16 -12.06
N LYS A 56 26.94 3.18 -12.95
CA LYS A 56 28.36 3.13 -12.60
C LYS A 56 28.95 4.51 -12.25
N THR A 57 28.27 5.59 -12.67
CA THR A 57 28.74 6.98 -12.58
C THR A 57 28.27 7.72 -11.33
N LYS A 58 27.33 7.13 -10.55
CA LYS A 58 26.74 7.69 -9.32
C LYS A 58 26.10 9.06 -9.54
N GLY A 59 25.19 9.14 -10.50
CA GLY A 59 24.46 10.37 -10.82
C GLY A 59 23.59 10.31 -12.07
N ALA A 60 23.64 9.23 -12.85
CA ALA A 60 22.97 9.13 -14.15
C ALA A 60 21.45 9.39 -14.07
N TYR A 61 20.83 8.95 -12.97
CA TYR A 61 19.38 9.04 -12.77
C TYR A 61 18.95 10.14 -11.79
N LYS A 62 19.84 11.06 -11.41
CA LYS A 62 19.57 12.05 -10.37
C LYS A 62 18.30 12.86 -10.66
N ASN A 63 18.20 13.47 -11.85
CA ASN A 63 17.08 14.33 -12.20
C ASN A 63 15.76 13.55 -12.29
N SER A 64 15.80 12.35 -12.89
CA SER A 64 14.62 11.47 -12.99
C SER A 64 14.12 11.02 -11.62
N MET A 65 15.03 10.70 -10.69
CA MET A 65 14.67 10.38 -9.32
C MET A 65 14.04 11.58 -8.59
N VAL A 66 14.62 12.78 -8.73
CA VAL A 66 14.06 13.99 -8.11
C VAL A 66 12.64 14.23 -8.64
N ALA A 67 12.46 14.22 -9.97
CA ALA A 67 11.17 14.42 -10.60
C ALA A 67 10.14 13.37 -10.12
N TYR A 68 10.52 12.10 -10.12
CA TYR A 68 9.66 11.01 -9.64
C TYR A 68 9.24 11.22 -8.17
N ASN A 69 10.16 11.52 -7.26
CA ASN A 69 9.83 11.72 -5.86
C ASN A 69 8.96 12.98 -5.64
N VAL A 70 9.17 14.05 -6.41
CA VAL A 70 8.30 15.25 -6.36
C VAL A 70 6.89 14.91 -6.84
N LEU A 71 6.76 14.21 -7.98
CA LEU A 71 5.46 13.79 -8.50
C LEU A 71 4.71 12.90 -7.51
N MET A 72 5.41 11.93 -6.90
CA MET A 72 4.81 11.06 -5.90
C MET A 72 4.41 11.83 -4.63
N ALA A 73 5.22 12.79 -4.17
CA ALA A 73 4.85 13.62 -3.02
C ALA A 73 3.60 14.47 -3.30
N LEU A 74 3.51 15.10 -4.48
CA LEU A 74 2.35 15.89 -4.88
C LEU A 74 1.10 15.03 -5.03
N TYR A 75 1.25 13.84 -5.62
CA TYR A 75 0.19 12.86 -5.75
C TYR A 75 -0.33 12.43 -4.37
N SER A 76 0.56 12.03 -3.46
CA SER A 76 0.18 11.61 -2.11
C SER A 76 -0.49 12.75 -1.33
N ALA A 77 -0.01 13.99 -1.48
CA ALA A 77 -0.66 15.14 -0.84
C ALA A 77 -2.07 15.36 -1.38
N THR A 78 -2.25 15.22 -2.69
CA THR A 78 -3.54 15.32 -3.36
C THR A 78 -4.47 14.20 -2.90
N ALA A 79 -4.01 12.95 -2.84
CA ALA A 79 -4.80 11.82 -2.36
C ALA A 79 -5.25 12.01 -0.91
N PHE A 80 -4.37 12.52 -0.04
CA PHE A 80 -4.72 12.85 1.35
C PHE A 80 -5.83 13.92 1.42
N ILE A 81 -5.68 15.02 0.67
CA ILE A 81 -6.66 16.11 0.64
C ILE A 81 -7.99 15.62 0.09
N VAL A 82 -7.99 14.94 -1.06
CA VAL A 82 -9.19 14.43 -1.72
C VAL A 82 -9.93 13.45 -0.81
N THR A 83 -9.21 12.59 -0.09
CA THR A 83 -9.81 11.68 0.89
C THR A 83 -10.46 12.46 2.04
N GLY A 84 -9.78 13.47 2.59
CA GLY A 84 -10.36 14.34 3.61
C GLY A 84 -11.62 15.05 3.13
N VAL A 85 -11.66 15.49 1.87
CA VAL A 85 -12.84 16.10 1.24
C VAL A 85 -13.96 15.07 1.03
N ALA A 86 -13.64 13.86 0.56
CA ALA A 86 -14.63 12.80 0.38
C ALA A 86 -15.33 12.42 1.70
N LEU A 87 -14.58 12.47 2.81
CA LEU A 87 -15.07 12.17 4.15
C LEU A 87 -15.66 13.38 4.89
N GLY A 88 -15.62 14.58 4.30
CA GLY A 88 -16.12 15.81 4.92
C GLY A 88 -15.27 16.35 6.09
N TRP A 89 -14.01 15.94 6.20
CA TRP A 89 -13.08 16.39 7.24
C TRP A 89 -12.31 17.66 6.89
N ASP A 90 -12.55 18.19 5.69
CA ASP A 90 -11.98 19.42 5.13
C ASP A 90 -12.61 20.71 5.69
N ARG A 91 -13.51 20.64 6.68
CA ARG A 91 -14.22 21.80 7.25
C ARG A 91 -14.93 22.69 6.21
N GLY A 92 -15.27 22.13 5.04
CA GLY A 92 -15.96 22.83 3.95
C GLY A 92 -15.05 23.40 2.85
N TYR A 93 -13.72 23.37 2.99
CA TYR A 93 -12.80 23.92 1.98
C TYR A 93 -12.89 23.23 0.60
N GLY A 94 -13.28 21.96 0.56
CA GLY A 94 -13.45 21.15 -0.63
C GLY A 94 -14.90 20.94 -1.05
N GLN A 95 -15.84 21.76 -0.56
CA GLN A 95 -17.26 21.63 -0.95
C GLN A 95 -17.44 21.66 -2.47
N TRP A 96 -16.70 22.52 -3.16
CA TRP A 96 -16.72 22.63 -4.62
C TRP A 96 -16.43 21.28 -5.32
N LEU A 97 -15.56 20.45 -4.76
CA LEU A 97 -15.20 19.16 -5.34
C LEU A 97 -16.31 18.12 -5.11
N ARG A 98 -16.96 18.16 -3.95
CA ARG A 98 -18.16 17.35 -3.67
C ARG A 98 -19.34 17.76 -4.54
N ASP A 99 -19.53 19.06 -4.76
CA ASP A 99 -20.60 19.59 -5.62
C ASP A 99 -20.41 19.15 -7.07
N LEU A 100 -19.17 19.14 -7.56
CA LEU A 100 -18.82 18.64 -8.89
C LEU A 100 -19.15 17.15 -9.08
N THR A 101 -18.95 16.33 -8.05
CA THR A 101 -19.21 14.89 -8.11
C THR A 101 -20.65 14.51 -7.72
N GLY A 102 -21.35 15.41 -7.04
CA GLY A 102 -22.67 15.17 -6.43
C GLY A 102 -22.59 14.39 -5.12
N ASP A 103 -21.42 14.34 -4.48
CA ASP A 103 -21.19 13.55 -3.28
C ASP A 103 -21.70 14.24 -2.01
N LYS A 104 -22.23 13.44 -1.09
CA LYS A 104 -22.62 13.89 0.24
C LYS A 104 -21.64 13.37 1.27
N VAL A 105 -21.49 14.12 2.36
CA VAL A 105 -20.70 13.66 3.50
C VAL A 105 -21.39 12.44 4.11
N VAL A 106 -20.61 11.38 4.32
CA VAL A 106 -21.06 10.12 4.91
C VAL A 106 -20.42 9.93 6.29
N THR A 107 -21.14 9.25 7.17
CA THR A 107 -20.63 8.87 8.49
C THR A 107 -20.05 7.47 8.41
N LEU A 108 -18.81 7.32 8.88
CA LEU A 108 -18.11 6.03 8.96
C LEU A 108 -18.53 5.27 10.23
N TYR A 109 -18.20 3.98 10.33
CA TYR A 109 -18.49 3.15 11.51
C TYR A 109 -20.00 3.03 11.82
N THR A 110 -20.80 2.84 10.79
CA THR A 110 -22.26 2.66 10.92
C THR A 110 -22.65 1.20 10.70
N ASP A 111 -23.84 0.81 11.17
CA ASP A 111 -24.40 -0.54 10.93
C ASP A 111 -25.05 -0.66 9.54
N SER A 112 -24.52 0.07 8.54
CA SER A 112 -24.94 0.01 7.15
C SER A 112 -23.82 -0.60 6.32
N CYS A 113 -24.00 -1.86 5.92
CA CYS A 113 -23.02 -2.60 5.12
C CYS A 113 -23.58 -2.97 3.74
N PRO A 114 -22.83 -2.70 2.65
CA PRO A 114 -21.58 -1.94 2.59
C PRO A 114 -21.77 -0.48 3.02
N SER A 115 -20.70 0.15 3.54
CA SER A 115 -20.77 1.55 3.96
C SER A 115 -21.22 2.45 2.81
N PRO A 116 -22.09 3.46 3.07
CA PRO A 116 -22.47 4.47 2.09
C PRO A 116 -21.28 5.21 1.47
N VAL A 117 -20.09 5.16 2.07
CA VAL A 117 -18.85 5.72 1.50
C VAL A 117 -18.52 5.15 0.13
N PHE A 118 -18.89 3.91 -0.17
CA PHE A 118 -18.67 3.30 -1.49
C PHE A 118 -19.63 3.81 -2.57
N ASN A 119 -20.65 4.60 -2.20
CA ASN A 119 -21.47 5.34 -3.16
C ASN A 119 -20.87 6.71 -3.51
N SER A 120 -19.88 7.17 -2.75
CA SER A 120 -19.18 8.43 -3.02
C SER A 120 -18.23 8.25 -4.20
N LYS A 121 -18.45 9.00 -5.29
CA LYS A 121 -17.58 8.94 -6.48
C LYS A 121 -16.17 9.39 -6.13
N LEU A 122 -16.04 10.45 -5.33
CA LEU A 122 -14.76 11.00 -4.92
C LEU A 122 -13.95 9.98 -4.11
N PHE A 123 -14.58 9.28 -3.18
CA PHE A 123 -13.91 8.24 -2.39
C PHE A 123 -13.48 7.06 -3.27
N VAL A 124 -14.37 6.56 -4.13
CA VAL A 124 -14.09 5.43 -5.02
C VAL A 124 -12.98 5.79 -6.02
N TRP A 125 -12.99 6.98 -6.59
CA TRP A 125 -11.93 7.46 -7.49
C TRP A 125 -10.60 7.60 -6.76
N ALA A 126 -10.60 8.18 -5.55
CA ALA A 126 -9.40 8.27 -4.73
C ALA A 126 -8.85 6.87 -4.39
N ALA A 127 -9.71 5.92 -4.08
CA ALA A 127 -9.35 4.55 -3.77
C ALA A 127 -8.70 3.82 -4.95
N TRP A 128 -9.33 3.84 -6.12
CA TRP A 128 -8.77 3.23 -7.33
C TRP A 128 -7.49 3.92 -7.79
N SER A 129 -7.44 5.25 -7.75
CA SER A 129 -6.20 5.99 -8.01
C SER A 129 -5.09 5.55 -7.05
N PHE A 130 -5.39 5.43 -5.76
CA PHE A 130 -4.45 5.00 -4.74
C PHE A 130 -3.98 3.57 -4.96
N TYR A 131 -4.86 2.66 -5.35
CA TYR A 131 -4.50 1.31 -5.78
C TYR A 131 -3.50 1.33 -6.94
N TYR A 132 -3.80 2.07 -8.02
CA TYR A 132 -2.91 2.17 -9.16
C TYR A 132 -1.55 2.79 -8.79
N SER A 133 -1.53 3.76 -7.87
CA SER A 133 -0.28 4.35 -7.40
C SER A 133 0.68 3.32 -6.81
N LYS A 134 0.20 2.22 -6.19
CA LYS A 134 1.07 1.18 -5.63
C LYS A 134 1.93 0.49 -6.70
N TYR A 135 1.44 0.39 -7.95
CA TYR A 135 2.23 -0.12 -9.06
C TYR A 135 3.28 0.89 -9.54
N PHE A 136 2.97 2.20 -9.50
CA PHE A 136 3.96 3.24 -9.77
C PHE A 136 5.08 3.24 -8.72
N GLU A 137 4.76 2.93 -7.46
CA GLU A 137 5.75 2.79 -6.38
C GLU A 137 6.74 1.64 -6.60
N TYR A 138 6.50 0.72 -7.54
CA TYR A 138 7.51 -0.27 -7.93
C TYR A 138 8.77 0.35 -8.51
N LEU A 139 8.67 1.59 -9.00
CA LEU A 139 9.83 2.37 -9.41
C LEU A 139 10.77 2.67 -8.23
N ASP A 140 10.31 2.69 -6.97
CA ASP A 140 11.19 2.80 -5.80
C ASP A 140 12.20 1.66 -5.76
N THR A 141 11.71 0.44 -5.97
CA THR A 141 12.55 -0.76 -6.08
C THR A 141 13.44 -0.69 -7.32
N ALA A 142 12.93 -0.20 -8.45
CA ALA A 142 13.74 -0.01 -9.66
C ALA A 142 14.90 0.96 -9.42
N TRP A 143 14.66 2.12 -8.79
CA TRP A 143 15.70 3.11 -8.47
C TRP A 143 16.76 2.54 -7.52
N LEU A 144 16.38 1.73 -6.54
CA LEU A 144 17.34 1.05 -5.67
C LEU A 144 18.25 0.11 -6.47
N VAL A 145 17.67 -0.73 -7.33
CA VAL A 145 18.44 -1.68 -8.16
C VAL A 145 19.34 -0.94 -9.14
N LEU A 146 18.83 0.08 -9.82
CA LEU A 146 19.61 0.91 -10.76
C LEU A 146 20.76 1.64 -10.08
N LYS A 147 20.64 1.99 -8.80
CA LYS A 147 21.75 2.56 -8.00
C LYS A 147 22.74 1.50 -7.49
N GLY A 148 22.55 0.23 -7.85
CA GLY A 148 23.34 -0.89 -7.34
C GLY A 148 23.12 -1.15 -5.85
N LYS A 149 22.01 -0.69 -5.26
CA LYS A 149 21.65 -0.97 -3.88
C LYS A 149 20.87 -2.28 -3.79
N ASP A 150 21.08 -3.01 -2.71
CA ASP A 150 20.26 -4.17 -2.42
C ASP A 150 18.87 -3.76 -1.92
N VAL A 151 17.87 -4.44 -2.47
CA VAL A 151 16.47 -4.34 -2.09
C VAL A 151 16.25 -5.21 -0.86
N SER A 152 15.80 -4.59 0.23
CA SER A 152 15.54 -5.30 1.48
C SER A 152 14.31 -6.22 1.37
N PHE A 153 14.22 -7.19 2.29
CA PHE A 153 13.00 -7.99 2.41
C PHE A 153 11.78 -7.13 2.76
N LEU A 154 11.94 -6.14 3.64
CA LEU A 154 10.87 -5.19 4.00
C LEU A 154 10.31 -4.48 2.76
N GLN A 155 11.18 -3.94 1.89
CA GLN A 155 10.78 -3.29 0.65
C GLN A 155 10.00 -4.25 -0.24
N THR A 156 10.52 -5.47 -0.41
CA THR A 156 9.91 -6.50 -1.27
C THR A 156 8.55 -6.94 -0.74
N PHE A 157 8.46 -7.28 0.54
CA PHE A 157 7.22 -7.71 1.19
C PHE A 157 6.16 -6.62 1.17
N HIS A 158 6.53 -5.38 1.50
CA HIS A 158 5.60 -4.26 1.52
C HIS A 158 5.05 -3.96 0.13
N HIS A 159 5.89 -3.81 -0.89
CA HIS A 159 5.43 -3.46 -2.26
C HIS A 159 4.71 -4.63 -2.94
N PHE A 160 5.00 -5.87 -2.56
CA PHE A 160 4.20 -7.00 -3.02
C PHE A 160 2.80 -6.98 -2.40
N GLY A 161 2.69 -6.84 -1.07
CA GLY A 161 1.42 -6.96 -0.36
C GLY A 161 0.55 -5.70 -0.35
N ALA A 162 1.12 -4.49 -0.50
CA ALA A 162 0.37 -3.24 -0.42
C ALA A 162 -0.73 -3.13 -1.50
N PRO A 163 -0.48 -3.45 -2.79
CA PRO A 163 -1.54 -3.49 -3.79
C PRO A 163 -2.67 -4.47 -3.43
N TRP A 164 -2.35 -5.63 -2.87
CA TRP A 164 -3.34 -6.62 -2.43
C TRP A 164 -4.24 -6.08 -1.33
N ASP A 165 -3.65 -5.43 -0.33
CA ASP A 165 -4.40 -4.87 0.80
C ASP A 165 -5.37 -3.78 0.35
N VAL A 166 -4.90 -2.85 -0.49
CA VAL A 166 -5.75 -1.79 -1.06
C VAL A 166 -6.84 -2.39 -1.96
N TYR A 167 -6.48 -3.34 -2.83
CA TYR A 167 -7.42 -4.00 -3.74
C TYR A 167 -8.53 -4.72 -2.99
N PHE A 168 -8.21 -5.53 -1.99
CA PHE A 168 -9.21 -6.19 -1.14
C PHE A 168 -10.07 -5.17 -0.41
N GLY A 169 -9.48 -4.07 0.07
CA GLY A 169 -10.25 -2.96 0.65
C GLY A 169 -11.34 -2.44 -0.28
N ILE A 170 -11.03 -2.31 -1.57
CA ILE A 170 -11.95 -1.78 -2.59
C ILE A 170 -13.00 -2.82 -2.98
N VAL A 171 -12.57 -3.99 -3.47
CA VAL A 171 -13.49 -4.95 -4.11
C VAL A 171 -14.32 -5.74 -3.11
N LEU A 172 -13.84 -5.88 -1.87
CA LEU A 172 -14.59 -6.49 -0.77
C LEU A 172 -15.29 -5.44 0.11
N GLN A 173 -15.29 -4.18 -0.34
CA GLN A 173 -15.99 -3.04 0.26
C GLN A 173 -15.71 -2.86 1.78
N ASN A 174 -14.46 -3.05 2.16
CA ASN A 174 -14.02 -2.81 3.53
C ASN A 174 -13.77 -1.31 3.74
N GLU A 175 -14.68 -0.66 4.47
CA GLU A 175 -14.62 0.77 4.78
C GLU A 175 -13.30 1.19 5.43
N GLY A 176 -12.64 0.31 6.19
CA GLY A 176 -11.33 0.57 6.81
C GLY A 176 -10.22 0.98 5.83
N LEU A 177 -10.42 0.76 4.54
CA LEU A 177 -9.58 1.27 3.45
C LEU A 177 -9.27 2.76 3.56
N TRP A 178 -10.18 3.60 4.08
CA TRP A 178 -9.94 5.05 4.20
C TRP A 178 -8.67 5.39 4.99
N ILE A 179 -8.26 4.51 5.92
CA ILE A 179 -7.07 4.69 6.77
C ILE A 179 -5.81 4.63 5.92
N PHE A 180 -5.79 3.75 4.91
CA PHE A 180 -4.71 3.72 3.91
C PHE A 180 -4.73 4.98 3.07
N LEU A 181 -5.87 5.34 2.48
CA LEU A 181 -5.98 6.53 1.63
C LEU A 181 -5.60 7.82 2.39
N GLY A 182 -5.91 7.91 3.68
CA GLY A 182 -5.59 9.04 4.53
C GLY A 182 -4.18 8.97 5.11
N PHE A 183 -3.98 8.12 6.12
CA PHE A 183 -2.75 8.13 6.90
C PHE A 183 -1.52 7.73 6.07
N ASN A 184 -1.63 6.71 5.21
CA ASN A 184 -0.50 6.34 4.36
C ASN A 184 -0.18 7.44 3.35
N ALA A 185 -1.18 8.07 2.72
CA ALA A 185 -0.93 9.18 1.80
C ALA A 185 -0.25 10.38 2.50
N PHE A 186 -0.64 10.70 3.73
CA PHE A 186 0.04 11.74 4.51
C PHE A 186 1.52 11.39 4.76
N ILE A 187 1.79 10.17 5.25
CA ILE A 187 3.17 9.74 5.51
C ILE A 187 3.99 9.62 4.23
N HIS A 188 3.41 9.14 3.12
CA HIS A 188 4.06 9.07 1.82
C HIS A 188 4.38 10.47 1.28
N THR A 189 3.55 11.48 1.55
CA THR A 189 3.86 12.88 1.23
C THR A 189 5.16 13.31 1.91
N VAL A 190 5.29 13.05 3.21
CA VAL A 190 6.50 13.39 3.99
C VAL A 190 7.71 12.59 3.52
N MET A 191 7.55 11.28 3.30
CA MET A 191 8.61 10.37 2.88
C MET A 191 9.15 10.72 1.49
N TYR A 192 8.28 10.92 0.49
CA TYR A 192 8.69 11.27 -0.86
C TYR A 192 9.29 12.67 -0.94
N THR A 193 8.81 13.62 -0.13
CA THR A 193 9.45 14.94 0.00
C THR A 193 10.89 14.80 0.50
N TYR A 194 11.11 13.99 1.54
CA TYR A 194 12.46 13.68 2.03
C TYR A 194 13.33 12.99 0.96
N PHE A 195 12.79 12.03 0.21
CA PHE A 195 13.51 11.39 -0.88
C PHE A 195 13.84 12.32 -2.04
N ALA A 196 12.96 13.26 -2.38
CA ALA A 196 13.22 14.29 -3.39
C ALA A 196 14.39 15.19 -2.97
N ILE A 197 14.37 15.70 -1.73
CA ILE A 197 15.42 16.56 -1.18
C ILE A 197 16.77 15.83 -1.14
N THR A 198 16.78 14.59 -0.65
CA THR A 198 18.00 13.78 -0.58
C THR A 198 18.52 13.35 -1.96
N ALA A 199 17.63 13.08 -2.92
CA ALA A 199 18.01 12.82 -4.31
C ALA A 199 18.60 14.07 -4.99
N ALA A 200 18.14 15.27 -4.63
CA ALA A 200 18.69 16.54 -5.12
C ALA A 200 20.11 16.81 -4.59
N GLY A 201 20.55 16.10 -3.55
CA GLY A 201 21.88 16.17 -2.95
C GLY A 201 21.91 16.80 -1.56
N PHE A 202 20.76 17.19 -1.01
CA PHE A 202 20.65 17.77 0.32
C PHE A 202 20.32 16.69 1.34
N ALA A 203 21.33 16.19 2.06
CA ALA A 203 21.13 15.21 3.12
C ALA A 203 20.90 15.89 4.47
N TYR A 204 19.85 15.49 5.18
CA TYR A 204 19.59 15.91 6.56
C TYR A 204 19.09 14.73 7.40
N PRO A 205 19.33 14.70 8.73
CA PRO A 205 19.15 13.50 9.55
C PRO A 205 17.69 13.25 9.98
N ALA A 206 16.75 13.24 9.05
CA ALA A 206 15.33 12.99 9.34
C ALA A 206 14.88 11.53 9.19
N LYS A 207 15.77 10.63 8.75
CA LYS A 207 15.44 9.20 8.55
C LYS A 207 14.84 8.55 9.80
N PHE A 208 15.38 8.85 10.98
CA PHE A 208 14.85 8.36 12.26
C PHE A 208 13.40 8.80 12.47
N LEU A 209 13.14 10.10 12.33
CA LEU A 209 11.81 10.68 12.52
C LEU A 209 10.79 10.10 11.53
N ILE A 210 11.16 9.97 10.26
CA ILE A 210 10.28 9.42 9.22
C ILE A 210 9.93 7.96 9.53
N THR A 211 10.93 7.17 9.93
CA THR A 211 10.70 5.76 10.29
C THR A 211 9.82 5.66 11.55
N ALA A 212 10.01 6.55 12.53
CA ALA A 212 9.15 6.62 13.70
C ALA A 212 7.71 7.01 13.34
N MET A 213 7.52 7.99 12.45
CA MET A 213 6.19 8.36 11.94
C MET A 213 5.49 7.20 11.22
N GLN A 214 6.22 6.40 10.42
CA GLN A 214 5.69 5.19 9.78
C GLN A 214 5.26 4.14 10.81
N ILE A 215 6.06 3.90 11.86
CA ILE A 215 5.68 2.98 12.94
C ILE A 215 4.42 3.48 13.68
N CYS A 216 4.38 4.77 14.03
CA CYS A 216 3.22 5.38 14.67
C CYS A 216 1.97 5.26 13.79
N GLN A 217 2.09 5.44 12.47
CA GLN A 217 0.99 5.27 11.53
C GLN A 217 0.37 3.88 11.61
N PHE A 218 1.18 2.82 11.66
CA PHE A 218 0.66 1.45 11.75
C PHE A 218 -0.01 1.18 13.10
N ILE A 219 0.58 1.64 14.21
CA ILE A 219 0.01 1.46 15.55
C ILE A 219 -1.34 2.19 15.67
N ILE A 220 -1.40 3.45 15.22
CA ILE A 220 -2.64 4.23 15.22
C ILE A 220 -3.65 3.59 14.26
N GLY A 221 -3.21 3.19 13.07
CA GLY A 221 -4.04 2.49 12.10
C GLY A 221 -4.71 1.25 12.70
N PHE A 222 -3.97 0.43 13.45
CA PHE A 222 -4.54 -0.73 14.15
C PHE A 222 -5.61 -0.37 15.16
N ALA A 223 -5.38 0.68 15.96
CA ALA A 223 -6.37 1.14 16.92
C ALA A 223 -7.65 1.65 16.23
N VAL A 224 -7.51 2.25 15.05
CA VAL A 224 -8.62 2.83 14.27
C VAL A 224 -9.37 1.77 13.43
N VAL A 225 -8.70 0.69 13.00
CA VAL A 225 -9.32 -0.45 12.31
C VAL A 225 -10.04 -1.39 13.30
N TRP A 226 -9.59 -1.47 14.55
CA TRP A 226 -10.11 -2.43 15.54
C TRP A 226 -11.63 -2.39 15.73
N PRO A 227 -12.29 -1.22 15.86
CA PRO A 227 -13.74 -1.15 16.11
C PRO A 227 -14.62 -1.75 15.01
N TYR A 228 -14.12 -1.91 13.76
CA TYR A 228 -14.89 -2.55 12.68
C TYR A 228 -15.29 -3.99 13.03
N GLY A 229 -14.46 -4.70 13.80
CA GLY A 229 -14.76 -6.05 14.28
C GLY A 229 -15.90 -6.10 15.31
N SER A 230 -16.46 -4.96 15.72
CA SER A 230 -17.63 -4.87 16.62
C SER A 230 -18.91 -4.43 15.89
N ILE A 231 -18.85 -4.15 14.58
CA ILE A 231 -20.02 -3.75 13.79
C ILE A 231 -20.76 -5.02 13.32
N PRO A 232 -22.03 -5.26 13.71
CA PRO A 232 -22.73 -6.51 13.42
C PRO A 232 -22.79 -6.84 11.93
N CYS A 233 -23.16 -5.88 11.08
CA CYS A 233 -23.23 -6.12 9.63
C CYS A 233 -21.85 -6.39 9.00
N PHE A 234 -20.78 -5.81 9.54
CA PHE A 234 -19.41 -6.00 9.05
C PHE A 234 -18.92 -7.42 9.34
N VAL A 235 -19.14 -7.88 10.58
CA VAL A 235 -18.72 -9.22 11.03
C VAL A 235 -19.52 -10.33 10.36
N ALA A 236 -20.80 -10.06 10.06
CA ALA A 236 -21.64 -11.00 9.31
C ALA A 236 -21.18 -11.18 7.84
N SER A 237 -20.46 -10.20 7.29
CA SER A 237 -20.00 -10.21 5.90
C SER A 237 -18.66 -10.95 5.75
N LYS A 238 -18.71 -12.17 5.20
CA LYS A 238 -17.50 -12.95 4.84
C LYS A 238 -16.44 -12.16 4.06
N PRO A 239 -16.77 -11.41 2.98
CA PRO A 239 -15.77 -10.68 2.22
C PRO A 239 -15.12 -9.52 3.01
N MET A 240 -15.90 -8.76 3.78
CA MET A 240 -15.36 -7.67 4.62
C MET A 240 -14.45 -8.23 5.72
N MET A 241 -14.87 -9.33 6.36
CA MET A 241 -14.05 -10.03 7.35
C MET A 241 -12.76 -10.59 6.77
N PHE A 242 -12.79 -11.15 5.56
CA PHE A 242 -11.57 -11.59 4.88
C PHE A 242 -10.59 -10.43 4.66
N SER A 243 -11.07 -9.29 4.13
CA SER A 243 -10.25 -8.09 3.94
C SER A 243 -9.67 -7.59 5.27
N TRP A 244 -10.47 -7.57 6.34
CA TRP A 244 -10.03 -7.14 7.66
C TRP A 244 -8.95 -8.06 8.25
N ILE A 245 -9.13 -9.37 8.18
CA ILE A 245 -8.13 -10.35 8.63
C ILE A 245 -6.84 -10.24 7.82
N PHE A 246 -6.96 -10.13 6.49
CA PHE A 246 -5.81 -9.93 5.60
C PHE A 246 -5.05 -8.67 5.97
N ASN A 247 -5.75 -7.55 6.16
CA ASN A 247 -5.17 -6.28 6.57
C ASN A 247 -4.40 -6.42 7.89
N TYR A 248 -5.00 -7.05 8.90
CA TYR A 248 -4.32 -7.27 10.19
C TYR A 248 -3.05 -8.10 10.05
N ALA A 249 -3.12 -9.22 9.33
CA ALA A 249 -1.97 -10.09 9.13
C ALA A 249 -0.85 -9.39 8.32
N TYR A 250 -1.21 -8.72 7.23
CA TYR A 250 -0.27 -8.03 6.36
C TYR A 250 0.37 -6.83 7.06
N VAL A 251 -0.43 -5.87 7.54
CA VAL A 251 0.07 -4.67 8.22
C VAL A 251 0.82 -5.04 9.49
N GLY A 252 0.43 -6.12 10.17
CA GLY A 252 1.10 -6.58 11.39
C GLY A 252 2.50 -7.09 11.09
N THR A 253 2.62 -7.83 9.98
CA THR A 253 3.92 -8.27 9.47
C THR A 253 4.77 -7.07 9.02
N VAL A 254 4.19 -6.08 8.34
CA VAL A 254 4.89 -4.84 7.94
C VAL A 254 5.37 -4.08 9.18
N LEU A 255 4.55 -3.94 10.23
CA LEU A 255 4.94 -3.29 11.48
C LEU A 255 6.11 -4.01 12.15
N ALA A 256 6.06 -5.34 12.28
CA ALA A 256 7.19 -6.13 12.78
C ALA A 256 8.45 -5.89 11.92
N LEU A 257 8.25 -5.85 10.60
CA LEU A 257 9.14 -5.35 9.54
C LEU A 257 9.92 -4.09 9.95
N PHE A 258 9.15 -3.03 10.18
CA PHE A 258 9.64 -1.70 10.50
C PHE A 258 10.28 -1.63 11.88
N LEU A 259 9.73 -2.31 12.88
CA LEU A 259 10.32 -2.37 14.22
C LEU A 259 11.70 -3.04 14.19
N HIS A 260 11.83 -4.16 13.49
CA HIS A 260 13.11 -4.84 13.29
C HIS A 260 14.10 -3.96 12.52
N PHE A 261 13.65 -3.28 11.46
CA PHE A 261 14.49 -2.34 10.70
C PHE A 261 14.96 -1.17 11.58
N PHE A 262 14.05 -0.55 12.32
CA PHE A 262 14.33 0.60 13.19
C PHE A 262 15.29 0.23 14.32
N TYR A 263 15.09 -0.95 14.94
CA TYR A 263 16.00 -1.46 15.96
C TYR A 263 17.42 -1.66 15.41
N ASN A 264 17.54 -2.32 14.27
CA ASN A 264 18.83 -2.63 13.66
C ASN A 264 19.57 -1.40 13.10
N ASP A 265 18.84 -0.42 12.55
CA ASP A 265 19.47 0.77 11.96
C ASP A 265 19.96 1.76 13.02
N ASN A 266 19.33 1.80 14.20
CA ASN A 266 19.60 2.82 15.22
C ASN A 266 20.32 2.30 16.47
N PHE A 267 20.07 1.05 16.88
CA PHE A 267 20.57 0.53 18.17
C PHE A 267 21.63 -0.57 18.03
N VAL A 268 21.64 -1.31 16.91
CA VAL A 268 22.67 -2.33 16.66
C VAL A 268 23.93 -1.69 16.11
N LYS A 269 25.03 -1.78 16.86
CA LYS A 269 26.35 -1.32 16.41
C LYS A 269 26.82 -2.19 15.24
N LYS A 270 27.02 -1.56 14.08
CA LYS A 270 27.64 -2.26 12.94
C LYS A 270 29.11 -2.55 13.25
N PRO A 271 29.60 -3.79 13.03
CA PRO A 271 31.03 -4.07 13.18
C PRO A 271 31.81 -3.14 12.24
N LYS A 272 32.89 -2.54 12.75
CA LYS A 272 33.80 -1.74 11.91
C LYS A 272 34.33 -2.68 10.82
N LYS A 273 34.09 -2.36 9.54
CA LYS A 273 34.77 -3.04 8.45
C LYS A 273 36.28 -2.85 8.67
N GLU A 274 37.00 -3.91 8.96
CA GLU A 274 38.45 -3.92 8.87
C GLU A 274 38.81 -3.46 7.45
N LYS A 275 39.59 -2.39 7.36
CA LYS A 275 40.18 -1.98 6.08
C LYS A 275 41.11 -3.13 5.68
N SER A 276 40.76 -3.89 4.64
CA SER A 276 41.75 -4.80 4.02
C SER A 276 42.91 -3.91 3.57
N LYS A 277 44.08 -4.11 4.20
CA LYS A 277 45.35 -3.53 3.74
C LYS A 277 45.75 -4.16 2.42
#